data_AF-A0A7J8PCT7-F1
#
_entry.id   AF-A0A7J8PCT7-F1
#
_cell.length_a   1.000
_cell.length_b   1.000
_cell.length_c   1.000
_cell.angle_alpha   90.00
_cell.angle_beta   90.00
_cell.angle_gamma   90.00
#
_symmetry.space_group_name_H-M   'P 1'
#
loop_
_entity.id
_entity.type
_entity.pdbx_description
1 polymer ?
#
loop_
_entity_poly.entity_id
_entity_poly.type
_entity_poly.pdbx_seq_one_letter_code
_entity_poly.pdbx_strand_id
1 'polypeptide(L)'
;MSVRGNPKKYDRFNNVDDAWTLFNKMIEKYPKPSILEFTKLLAAIVRMKHYAIVVSMFSRMELLGVSHNVYSLNILINTFCQLNQIDLGFSVLGKMLKLGIEPDVVTLSTLINGFCKQSKISQAVCLFDEMVEKGYQPNLIVYNTILNGLCKTGNTYRAITFLRMMEERGFGPNIVAYSSVVDCLCKNGLLNEALELFSKVKAKGIRPDIVIYNCLIH
;
A
#
# COMPACT_ATOMS: atom_id res chain seq x y z
N MET A 1 34.39 -2.99 -22.83
CA MET A 1 34.35 -3.95 -21.71
C MET A 1 33.00 -3.82 -21.02
N SER A 2 32.12 -4.82 -21.20
CA SER A 2 30.76 -4.82 -20.69
C SER A 2 30.76 -5.37 -19.25
N VAL A 3 30.48 -4.52 -18.27
CA VAL A 3 30.23 -4.94 -16.88
C VAL A 3 28.75 -5.34 -16.80
N ARG A 4 28.46 -6.60 -17.13
CA ARG A 4 27.18 -7.24 -16.79
C ARG A 4 27.13 -7.37 -15.27
N GLY A 5 26.28 -6.57 -14.63
CA GLY A 5 26.00 -6.68 -13.20
C GLY A 5 25.50 -8.09 -12.86
N ASN A 6 26.19 -8.76 -11.94
CA ASN A 6 25.81 -10.07 -11.42
C ASN A 6 24.35 -10.04 -10.88
N PRO A 7 23.51 -11.06 -11.17
CA PRO A 7 22.18 -11.17 -10.56
C PRO A 7 22.34 -11.27 -9.04
N LYS A 8 21.65 -10.42 -8.26
CA LYS A 8 21.80 -10.41 -6.81
C LYS A 8 21.30 -11.75 -6.25
N LYS A 9 21.99 -12.27 -5.23
CA LYS A 9 21.72 -13.56 -4.54
C LYS A 9 20.25 -13.78 -4.13
N TYR A 10 19.47 -12.71 -4.01
CA TYR A 10 18.07 -12.69 -3.57
C TYR A 10 17.05 -12.57 -4.72
N ASP A 11 17.52 -12.39 -5.97
CA ASP A 11 16.69 -12.32 -7.17
C ASP A 11 16.39 -13.70 -7.77
N ARG A 12 16.93 -14.78 -7.17
CA ARG A 12 16.77 -16.18 -7.64
C ARG A 12 15.96 -17.08 -6.69
N PHE A 13 15.16 -16.52 -5.79
CA PHE A 13 14.24 -17.35 -5.01
C PHE A 13 12.99 -17.65 -5.84
N ASN A 14 13.00 -18.80 -6.50
CA ASN A 14 11.83 -19.34 -7.19
C ASN A 14 10.97 -20.24 -6.28
N ASN A 15 11.51 -20.65 -5.12
CA ASN A 15 10.82 -21.51 -4.15
C ASN A 15 10.98 -21.01 -2.70
N VAL A 16 9.94 -21.21 -1.89
CA VAL A 16 9.87 -20.83 -0.48
C VAL A 16 10.76 -21.69 0.40
N ASP A 17 11.01 -22.94 0.01
CA ASP A 17 11.91 -23.86 0.72
C ASP A 17 13.36 -23.36 0.72
N ASP A 18 13.80 -22.78 -0.40
CA ASP A 18 15.12 -22.17 -0.51
C ASP A 18 15.26 -20.95 0.41
N ALA A 19 14.19 -20.15 0.50
CA ALA A 19 14.13 -19.00 1.38
C ALA A 19 14.17 -19.42 2.86
N TRP A 20 13.43 -20.49 3.22
CA TRP A 20 13.47 -21.07 4.57
C TRP A 20 14.84 -21.65 4.92
N THR A 21 15.44 -22.38 3.98
CA THR A 21 16.79 -22.94 4.13
C THR A 21 17.83 -21.85 4.33
N LEU A 22 17.74 -20.75 3.55
CA LEU A 22 18.62 -19.60 3.75
C LEU A 22 18.39 -18.95 5.11
N PHE A 23 17.14 -18.81 5.55
CA PHE A 23 16.83 -18.24 6.87
C PHE A 23 17.48 -19.05 7.99
N ASN A 24 17.35 -20.38 7.98
CA ASN A 24 17.99 -21.26 8.97
C ASN A 24 19.53 -21.11 8.96
N LYS A 25 20.13 -21.07 7.77
CA LYS A 25 21.58 -20.81 7.63
C LYS A 25 21.99 -19.42 8.12
N MET A 26 21.10 -18.43 8.07
CA MET A 26 21.39 -17.07 8.55
C MET A 26 21.35 -16.98 10.06
N ILE A 27 20.40 -17.64 10.72
CA ILE A 27 20.25 -17.61 12.19
C ILE A 27 21.33 -18.42 12.92
N GLU A 28 21.90 -19.45 12.28
CA GLU A 28 22.99 -20.28 12.83
C GLU A 28 24.37 -19.62 12.71
N LYS A 29 24.52 -18.56 11.90
CA LYS A 29 25.81 -17.89 11.70
C LYS A 29 26.23 -17.03 12.90
N TYR A 30 27.52 -17.09 13.21
CA TYR A 30 28.17 -16.17 14.13
C TYR A 30 29.38 -15.50 13.44
N PRO A 31 29.47 -14.16 13.38
CA PRO A 31 28.46 -13.20 13.84
C PRO A 31 27.17 -13.28 13.01
N LYS A 32 26.03 -12.89 13.61
CA LYS A 32 24.73 -12.89 12.92
C LYS A 32 24.76 -11.91 11.72
N PRO A 33 24.09 -12.24 10.60
CA PRO A 33 23.94 -11.32 9.48
C PRO A 33 23.25 -10.02 9.88
N SER A 34 23.48 -8.95 9.12
CA SER A 34 22.80 -7.68 9.34
C SER A 34 21.28 -7.80 9.15
N ILE A 35 20.51 -6.96 9.84
CA ILE A 35 19.06 -6.86 9.66
C ILE A 35 18.66 -6.63 8.19
N LEU A 36 19.51 -5.95 7.41
CA LEU A 36 19.27 -5.72 5.99
C LEU A 36 19.20 -7.04 5.19
N GLU A 37 20.07 -8.01 5.49
CA GLU A 37 20.03 -9.31 4.81
C GLU A 37 18.75 -10.08 5.16
N PHE A 38 18.28 -9.98 6.42
CA PHE A 38 16.99 -10.55 6.82
C PHE A 38 15.83 -9.85 6.09
N THR A 39 15.82 -8.51 6.02
CA THR A 39 14.75 -7.78 5.31
C THR A 39 14.67 -8.11 3.83
N LYS A 40 15.81 -8.31 3.14
CA LYS A 40 15.82 -8.76 1.73
C LYS A 40 15.14 -10.12 1.56
N LEU A 41 15.43 -11.06 2.46
CA LEU A 41 14.81 -12.38 2.45
C LEU A 41 13.31 -12.30 2.72
N LEU A 42 12.90 -11.55 3.75
CA LEU A 42 11.50 -11.36 4.10
C LEU A 42 10.73 -10.69 2.95
N ALA A 43 11.31 -9.67 2.33
CA ALA A 43 10.72 -9.01 1.15
C ALA A 43 10.57 -9.98 -0.04
N ALA A 44 11.53 -10.88 -0.25
CA ALA A 44 11.41 -11.93 -1.27
C ALA A 44 10.21 -12.85 -1.00
N ILE A 45 10.05 -13.31 0.24
CA ILE A 45 8.94 -14.18 0.64
C ILE A 45 7.58 -13.46 0.54
N VAL A 46 7.53 -12.16 0.86
CA VAL A 46 6.35 -11.31 0.65
C VAL A 46 5.95 -11.24 -0.82
N ARG A 47 6.91 -11.11 -1.76
CA ARG A 47 6.62 -11.14 -3.20
C ARG A 47 6.03 -12.48 -3.65
N MET A 48 6.42 -13.57 -2.99
CA MET A 48 5.87 -14.91 -3.21
C MET A 48 4.51 -15.13 -2.49
N LYS A 49 3.98 -14.13 -1.78
CA LYS A 49 2.72 -14.17 -1.05
C LYS A 49 2.65 -15.18 0.10
N HIS A 50 3.79 -15.64 0.61
CA HIS A 50 3.86 -16.54 1.76
C HIS A 50 3.89 -15.77 3.09
N TYR A 51 2.83 -15.01 3.37
CA TYR A 51 2.76 -14.08 4.50
C TYR A 51 2.86 -14.77 5.88
N ALA A 52 2.25 -15.94 6.04
CA ALA A 52 2.32 -16.69 7.30
C ALA A 52 3.76 -17.08 7.66
N ILE A 53 4.59 -17.42 6.66
CA ILE A 53 6.00 -17.76 6.87
C ILE A 53 6.79 -16.53 7.31
N VAL A 54 6.49 -15.36 6.76
CA VAL A 54 7.10 -14.09 7.18
C VAL A 54 6.83 -13.83 8.66
N VAL A 55 5.60 -14.02 9.13
CA VAL A 55 5.26 -13.87 10.56
C VAL A 55 6.07 -14.83 11.43
N SER A 56 6.14 -16.12 11.06
CA SER A 56 6.94 -17.11 11.80
C SER A 56 8.43 -16.78 11.85
N MET A 57 8.99 -16.27 10.74
CA MET A 57 10.39 -15.83 10.68
C MET A 57 10.63 -14.60 11.57
N PHE A 58 9.69 -13.64 11.59
CA PHE A 58 9.77 -12.47 12.48
C PHE A 58 9.81 -12.88 13.95
N SER A 59 8.89 -13.77 14.38
CA SER A 59 8.89 -14.27 15.76
C SER A 59 10.21 -14.95 16.12
N ARG A 60 10.79 -15.72 15.20
CA ARG A 60 12.08 -16.38 15.43
C ARG A 60 13.25 -15.40 15.47
N MET A 61 13.23 -14.34 14.66
CA MET A 61 14.23 -13.27 14.73
C MET A 61 14.19 -12.55 16.08
N GLU A 62 12.99 -12.28 16.61
CA GLU A 62 12.79 -11.64 17.91
C GLU A 62 13.28 -12.50 19.07
N LEU A 63 12.96 -13.81 19.07
CA LEU A 63 13.47 -14.76 20.07
C LEU A 63 15.00 -14.85 20.09
N LEU A 64 15.66 -14.61 18.96
CA LEU A 64 17.11 -14.63 18.81
C LEU A 64 17.77 -13.27 19.08
N GLY A 65 17.00 -12.27 19.52
CA GLY A 65 17.48 -10.93 19.85
C GLY A 65 17.94 -10.11 18.64
N VAL A 66 17.42 -10.40 17.43
CA VAL A 66 17.74 -9.62 16.23
C VAL A 66 16.93 -8.32 16.25
N SER A 67 17.62 -7.18 16.35
CA SER A 67 16.98 -5.86 16.40
C SER A 67 16.27 -5.52 15.09
N HIS A 68 15.05 -4.99 15.18
CA HIS A 68 14.28 -4.54 14.03
C HIS A 68 14.55 -3.07 13.69
N ASN A 69 14.36 -2.72 12.43
CA ASN A 69 14.35 -1.34 11.93
C ASN A 69 13.01 -1.02 11.24
N VAL A 70 12.83 0.24 10.82
CA VAL A 70 11.63 0.73 10.10
C VAL A 70 11.25 -0.20 8.95
N TYR A 71 12.20 -0.60 8.10
CA TYR A 71 11.93 -1.46 6.94
C TYR A 71 11.39 -2.83 7.32
N SER A 72 12.00 -3.49 8.31
CA SER A 72 11.51 -4.79 8.78
C SER A 72 10.09 -4.68 9.36
N LEU A 73 9.82 -3.66 10.17
CA LEU A 73 8.50 -3.48 10.78
C LEU A 73 7.44 -3.10 9.72
N ASN A 74 7.80 -2.32 8.69
CA ASN A 74 6.93 -2.06 7.54
C ASN A 74 6.60 -3.34 6.75
N ILE A 75 7.56 -4.26 6.59
CA ILE A 75 7.30 -5.58 5.98
C ILE A 75 6.28 -6.36 6.80
N LEU A 76 6.43 -6.37 8.14
CA LEU A 76 5.50 -7.07 9.03
C LEU A 76 4.10 -6.45 9.02
N ILE A 77 4.00 -5.12 9.03
CA ILE A 77 2.73 -4.39 8.88
C ILE A 77 2.05 -4.77 7.56
N ASN A 78 2.77 -4.70 6.43
CA ASN A 78 2.21 -5.11 5.15
C ASN A 78 1.75 -6.56 5.20
N THR A 79 2.54 -7.45 5.78
CA THR A 79 2.20 -8.88 5.93
C THR A 79 0.86 -9.06 6.67
N PHE A 80 0.65 -8.38 7.79
CA PHE A 80 -0.62 -8.40 8.51
C PHE A 80 -1.79 -7.80 7.71
N CYS A 81 -1.55 -6.71 6.96
CA CYS A 81 -2.55 -6.15 6.05
C CYS A 81 -2.98 -7.17 4.98
N GLN A 82 -2.06 -7.97 4.43
CA GLN A 82 -2.37 -9.00 3.44
C GLN A 82 -3.09 -10.22 4.03
N LEU A 83 -2.91 -10.48 5.33
CA LEU A 83 -3.60 -11.52 6.08
C LEU A 83 -4.98 -11.07 6.61
N ASN A 84 -5.45 -9.87 6.23
CA ASN A 84 -6.68 -9.24 6.76
C ASN A 84 -6.66 -9.03 8.29
N GLN A 85 -5.48 -8.93 8.90
CA GLN A 85 -5.29 -8.74 10.34
C GLN A 85 -4.77 -7.33 10.63
N ILE A 86 -5.55 -6.30 10.27
CA ILE A 86 -5.09 -4.90 10.37
C ILE A 86 -4.77 -4.50 11.82
N ASP A 87 -5.49 -5.07 12.79
CA ASP A 87 -5.30 -4.79 14.21
C ASP A 87 -3.89 -5.20 14.70
N LEU A 88 -3.35 -6.29 14.14
CA LEU A 88 -1.95 -6.68 14.37
C LEU A 88 -0.98 -5.74 13.67
N GLY A 89 -1.33 -5.21 12.50
CA GLY A 89 -0.58 -4.13 11.85
C GLY A 89 -0.45 -2.89 12.74
N PHE A 90 -1.53 -2.46 13.39
CA PHE A 90 -1.49 -1.36 14.36
C PHE A 90 -0.73 -1.73 15.65
N SER A 91 -0.79 -3.00 16.07
CA SER A 91 0.03 -3.48 17.18
C SER A 91 1.53 -3.33 16.88
N VAL A 92 1.94 -3.58 15.62
CA VAL A 92 3.32 -3.35 15.17
C VAL A 92 3.65 -1.85 15.10
N LEU A 93 2.73 -1.00 14.66
CA LEU A 93 2.91 0.46 14.72
C LEU A 93 3.12 0.93 16.18
N GLY A 94 2.32 0.43 17.12
CA GLY A 94 2.50 0.71 18.55
C GLY A 94 3.86 0.22 19.07
N LYS A 95 4.34 -0.93 18.59
CA LYS A 95 5.69 -1.42 18.89
C LYS A 95 6.78 -0.50 18.33
N MET A 96 6.64 0.01 17.11
CA MET A 96 7.57 0.99 16.52
C MET A 96 7.72 2.21 17.44
N LEU A 97 6.60 2.80 17.85
CA LEU A 97 6.58 3.98 18.72
C LEU A 97 7.21 3.70 20.10
N LYS A 98 6.92 2.55 20.71
CA LYS A 98 7.52 2.14 22.00
C LYS A 98 9.04 1.94 21.91
N LEU A 99 9.54 1.56 20.74
CA LEU A 99 10.98 1.40 20.49
C LEU A 99 11.65 2.73 20.07
N GLY A 100 10.93 3.85 20.03
CA GLY A 100 11.45 5.12 19.53
C GLY A 100 11.72 5.13 18.02
N ILE A 101 11.10 4.20 17.28
CA ILE A 101 11.20 4.12 15.81
C ILE A 101 10.02 4.90 15.23
N GLU A 102 10.30 6.03 14.59
CA GLU A 102 9.25 6.85 13.98
C GLU A 102 8.67 6.16 12.74
N PRO A 103 7.33 6.11 12.60
CA PRO A 103 6.69 5.65 11.37
C PRO A 103 6.95 6.65 10.23
N ASP A 104 7.11 6.13 9.02
CA ASP A 104 7.29 6.96 7.83
C ASP A 104 6.03 6.97 6.96
N VAL A 105 6.10 7.72 5.84
CA VAL A 105 5.06 7.74 4.82
C VAL A 105 4.70 6.33 4.36
N VAL A 106 5.66 5.42 4.25
CA VAL A 106 5.44 4.03 3.81
C VAL A 106 4.65 3.25 4.86
N THR A 107 4.96 3.41 6.14
CA THR A 107 4.23 2.80 7.26
C THR A 107 2.75 3.17 7.20
N LEU A 108 2.44 4.47 7.16
CA LEU A 108 1.07 4.97 7.17
C LEU A 108 0.32 4.60 5.88
N SER A 109 0.98 4.74 4.72
CA SER A 109 0.41 4.32 3.42
C SER A 109 0.04 2.84 3.40
N THR A 110 0.84 1.99 4.03
CA THR A 110 0.61 0.54 4.10
C THR A 110 -0.63 0.22 4.94
N LEU A 111 -0.83 0.92 6.07
CA LEU A 111 -2.01 0.77 6.92
C LEU A 111 -3.28 1.29 6.23
N ILE A 112 -3.22 2.46 5.57
CA ILE A 112 -4.33 3.01 4.78
C ILE A 112 -4.76 1.99 3.71
N ASN A 113 -3.81 1.43 2.97
CA ASN A 113 -4.09 0.38 1.98
C ASN A 113 -4.69 -0.88 2.63
N GLY A 114 -4.21 -1.27 3.81
CA GLY A 114 -4.77 -2.37 4.59
C GLY A 114 -6.25 -2.15 4.96
N PHE A 115 -6.61 -0.95 5.42
CA PHE A 115 -8.00 -0.59 5.67
C PHE A 115 -8.84 -0.63 4.39
N CYS A 116 -8.36 -0.07 3.28
CA CYS A 116 -9.07 -0.10 2.01
C CYS A 116 -9.34 -1.52 1.51
N LYS A 117 -8.39 -2.44 1.69
CA LYS A 117 -8.57 -3.87 1.34
C LYS A 117 -9.64 -4.57 2.17
N GLN A 118 -9.84 -4.15 3.40
CA GLN A 118 -10.87 -4.67 4.31
C GLN A 118 -12.19 -3.89 4.21
N SER A 119 -12.36 -3.05 3.19
CA SER A 119 -13.53 -2.18 3.02
C SER A 119 -13.77 -1.21 4.19
N LYS A 120 -12.75 -0.97 5.03
CA LYS A 120 -12.76 -0.09 6.20
C LYS A 120 -12.44 1.36 5.80
N ILE A 121 -13.19 1.91 4.83
CA ILE A 121 -12.83 3.16 4.15
C ILE A 121 -12.85 4.37 5.08
N SER A 122 -13.80 4.46 6.01
CA SER A 122 -13.85 5.55 6.98
C SER A 122 -12.57 5.64 7.81
N GLN A 123 -12.05 4.49 8.26
CA GLN A 123 -10.80 4.42 9.03
C GLN A 123 -9.58 4.76 8.16
N ALA A 124 -9.58 4.37 6.88
CA ALA A 124 -8.55 4.76 5.92
C ALA A 124 -8.49 6.27 5.72
N VAL A 125 -9.65 6.94 5.62
CA VAL A 125 -9.73 8.40 5.48
C VAL A 125 -9.27 9.10 6.76
N CYS A 126 -9.71 8.65 7.94
CA CYS A 126 -9.24 9.24 9.20
C CYS A 126 -7.72 9.17 9.35
N LEU A 127 -7.10 8.03 9.01
CA LEU A 127 -5.64 7.88 9.06
C LEU A 127 -4.93 8.75 8.02
N PHE A 128 -5.54 8.95 6.85
CA PHE A 128 -5.03 9.87 5.84
C PHE A 128 -5.06 11.32 6.32
N ASP A 129 -6.16 11.75 6.94
CA ASP A 129 -6.27 13.11 7.48
C ASP A 129 -5.24 13.33 8.59
N GLU A 130 -5.08 12.37 9.52
CA GLU A 130 -4.04 12.41 10.56
C GLU A 130 -2.62 12.48 9.96
N MET A 131 -2.35 11.71 8.90
CA MET A 131 -1.08 11.73 8.18
C MET A 131 -0.80 13.14 7.61
N VAL A 132 -1.79 13.79 7.02
CA VAL A 132 -1.65 15.15 6.49
C VAL A 132 -1.48 16.18 7.60
N GLU A 133 -2.27 16.10 8.67
CA GLU A 133 -2.21 17.02 9.82
C GLU A 133 -0.85 16.98 10.51
N LYS A 134 -0.23 15.80 10.58
CA LYS A 134 1.13 15.61 11.10
C LYS A 134 2.24 16.04 10.13
N GLY A 135 1.90 16.59 8.96
CA GLY A 135 2.85 17.11 7.98
C GLY A 135 3.49 16.07 7.07
N TYR A 136 3.05 14.81 7.11
CA TYR A 136 3.50 13.82 6.12
C TYR A 136 2.94 14.19 4.75
N GLN A 137 3.66 13.79 3.69
CA GLN A 137 3.26 14.02 2.31
C GLN A 137 2.77 12.70 1.69
N PRO A 138 1.45 12.45 1.61
CA PRO A 138 0.93 11.27 0.94
C PRO A 138 1.28 11.31 -0.54
N ASN A 139 1.68 10.16 -1.08
CA ASN A 139 1.95 10.05 -2.52
C ASN A 139 0.66 9.75 -3.30
N LEU A 140 0.76 9.84 -4.63
CA LEU A 140 -0.33 9.58 -5.56
C LEU A 140 -1.00 8.19 -5.35
N ILE A 141 -0.25 7.19 -4.88
CA ILE A 141 -0.78 5.85 -4.62
C ILE A 141 -1.81 5.89 -3.49
N VAL A 142 -1.51 6.60 -2.39
CA VAL A 142 -2.44 6.74 -1.26
C VAL A 142 -3.73 7.43 -1.68
N TYR A 143 -3.62 8.53 -2.43
CA TYR A 143 -4.78 9.25 -2.95
C TYR A 143 -5.66 8.35 -3.82
N ASN A 144 -5.07 7.65 -4.79
CA ASN A 144 -5.80 6.74 -5.66
C ASN A 144 -6.45 5.58 -4.89
N THR A 145 -5.76 5.05 -3.87
CA THR A 145 -6.30 3.98 -3.02
C THR A 145 -7.53 4.44 -2.24
N ILE A 146 -7.51 5.63 -1.64
CA ILE A 146 -8.65 6.18 -0.92
C ILE A 146 -9.80 6.49 -1.87
N LEU A 147 -9.51 7.15 -3.00
CA LEU A 147 -10.52 7.49 -4.00
C LEU A 147 -11.25 6.25 -4.50
N ASN A 148 -10.51 5.20 -4.85
CA ASN A 148 -11.07 3.92 -5.27
C ASN A 148 -11.91 3.27 -4.15
N GLY A 149 -11.45 3.34 -2.90
CA GLY A 149 -12.22 2.88 -1.74
C GLY A 149 -13.55 3.61 -1.56
N LEU A 150 -13.53 4.95 -1.66
CA LEU A 150 -14.75 5.78 -1.60
C LEU A 150 -15.72 5.44 -2.72
N CYS A 151 -15.22 5.25 -3.96
CA CYS A 151 -16.04 4.87 -5.10
C CYS A 151 -16.70 3.49 -4.91
N LYS A 152 -15.93 2.50 -4.44
CA LYS A 152 -16.41 1.12 -4.23
C LYS A 152 -17.44 0.98 -3.11
N THR A 153 -17.43 1.89 -2.14
CA THR A 153 -18.40 1.90 -1.03
C THR A 153 -19.64 2.73 -1.32
N GLY A 154 -19.77 3.30 -2.53
CA GLY A 154 -20.89 4.17 -2.90
C GLY A 154 -20.87 5.53 -2.20
N ASN A 155 -19.74 5.92 -1.59
CA ASN A 155 -19.58 7.21 -0.93
C ASN A 155 -19.29 8.33 -1.96
N THR A 156 -20.20 8.53 -2.90
CA THR A 156 -20.01 9.32 -4.13
C THR A 156 -19.65 10.77 -3.85
N TYR A 157 -20.37 11.42 -2.93
CA TYR A 157 -20.09 12.80 -2.55
C TYR A 157 -18.66 12.97 -1.99
N ARG A 158 -18.23 12.02 -1.13
CA ARG A 158 -16.87 12.02 -0.59
C ARG A 158 -15.84 11.75 -1.68
N ALA A 159 -16.13 10.86 -2.63
CA ALA A 159 -15.24 10.58 -3.75
C ALA A 159 -15.02 11.83 -4.64
N ILE A 160 -16.07 12.57 -4.97
CA ILE A 160 -15.98 13.83 -5.74
C ILE A 160 -15.17 14.88 -4.97
N THR A 161 -15.48 15.06 -3.68
CA THR A 161 -14.76 16.02 -2.83
C THR A 161 -13.28 15.66 -2.72
N PHE A 162 -12.97 14.36 -2.58
CA PHE A 162 -11.60 13.86 -2.49
C PHE A 162 -10.85 14.05 -3.82
N LEU A 163 -11.49 13.80 -4.96
CA LEU A 163 -10.91 14.07 -6.29
C LEU A 163 -10.57 15.56 -6.46
N ARG A 164 -11.46 16.46 -6.02
CA ARG A 164 -11.20 17.91 -6.05
C ARG A 164 -10.04 18.31 -5.13
N MET A 165 -10.00 17.81 -3.90
CA MET A 165 -8.89 18.06 -2.97
C MET A 165 -7.55 17.59 -3.56
N MET A 166 -7.55 16.46 -4.27
CA MET A 166 -6.37 15.94 -4.95
C MET A 166 -5.87 16.91 -6.03
N GLU A 167 -6.77 17.49 -6.84
CA GLU A 167 -6.43 18.55 -7.81
C GLU A 167 -5.90 19.82 -7.13
N GLU A 168 -6.56 20.30 -6.07
CA GLU A 168 -6.19 21.52 -5.33
C GLU A 168 -4.80 21.42 -4.70
N ARG A 169 -4.40 20.23 -4.27
CA ARG A 169 -3.05 19.95 -3.73
C ARG A 169 -1.99 19.73 -4.82
N GLY A 170 -2.33 19.99 -6.08
CA GLY A 170 -1.39 19.90 -7.20
C GLY A 170 -1.12 18.47 -7.69
N PHE A 171 -1.83 17.46 -7.19
CA PHE A 171 -1.77 16.13 -7.77
C PHE A 171 -2.63 16.11 -9.03
N GLY A 172 -2.05 15.74 -10.17
CA GLY A 172 -2.83 15.50 -11.39
C GLY A 172 -3.51 14.14 -11.32
N PRO A 173 -4.83 14.03 -11.07
CA PRO A 173 -5.50 12.75 -11.10
C PRO A 173 -5.38 12.18 -12.50
N ASN A 174 -5.00 10.90 -12.60
CA ASN A 174 -4.89 10.22 -13.88
C ASN A 174 -6.26 9.76 -14.36
N ILE A 175 -6.31 9.20 -15.57
CA ILE A 175 -7.57 8.73 -16.13
C ILE A 175 -8.28 7.72 -15.21
N VAL A 176 -7.53 6.84 -14.55
CA VAL A 176 -8.08 5.82 -13.62
C VAL A 176 -8.85 6.46 -12.46
N ALA A 177 -8.34 7.57 -11.91
CA ALA A 177 -9.01 8.32 -10.85
C ALA A 177 -10.36 8.90 -11.32
N TYR A 178 -10.37 9.55 -12.48
CA TYR A 178 -11.61 10.07 -13.08
C TYR A 178 -12.59 8.95 -13.46
N SER A 179 -12.11 7.87 -14.09
CA SER A 179 -12.93 6.72 -14.47
C SER A 179 -13.60 6.11 -13.25
N SER A 180 -12.91 6.03 -12.11
CA SER A 180 -13.46 5.51 -10.86
C SER A 180 -14.62 6.37 -10.34
N VAL A 181 -14.50 7.70 -10.43
CA VAL A 181 -15.56 8.62 -9.97
C VAL A 181 -16.72 8.67 -10.95
N VAL A 182 -16.48 8.64 -12.27
CA VAL A 182 -17.54 8.54 -13.28
C VAL A 182 -18.34 7.25 -13.12
N ASP A 183 -17.66 6.11 -12.96
CA ASP A 183 -18.31 4.82 -12.69
C ASP A 183 -19.15 4.88 -11.41
N CYS A 184 -18.62 5.49 -10.35
CA CYS A 184 -19.35 5.68 -9.10
C CYS A 184 -20.59 6.56 -9.27
N LEU A 185 -20.50 7.66 -10.02
CA LEU A 185 -21.61 8.57 -10.32
C LEU A 185 -22.72 7.84 -11.10
N CYS A 186 -22.38 7.13 -12.18
CA CYS A 186 -23.34 6.38 -12.98
C CYS A 186 -24.06 5.31 -12.15
N LYS A 187 -23.31 4.54 -11.34
CA LYS A 187 -23.88 3.50 -10.46
C LYS A 187 -24.86 4.04 -9.41
N ASN A 188 -24.78 5.33 -9.08
CA ASN A 188 -25.69 5.99 -8.14
C ASN A 188 -26.77 6.83 -8.85
N GLY A 189 -26.92 6.70 -10.17
CA GLY A 189 -27.94 7.43 -10.95
C GLY A 189 -27.63 8.92 -11.17
N LEU A 190 -26.42 9.37 -10.85
CA LEU A 190 -25.98 10.77 -10.97
C LEU A 190 -25.34 11.01 -12.36
N LEU A 191 -26.13 10.76 -13.42
CA LEU A 191 -25.64 10.79 -14.80
C LEU A 191 -25.21 12.20 -15.24
N ASN A 192 -25.90 13.24 -14.80
CA ASN A 192 -25.56 14.62 -15.17
C ASN A 192 -24.18 15.01 -14.65
N GLU A 193 -23.90 14.71 -13.38
CA GLU A 193 -22.61 14.93 -12.74
C GLU A 193 -21.51 14.06 -13.39
N ALA A 194 -21.84 12.84 -13.81
CA ALA A 194 -20.93 11.98 -14.55
C ALA A 194 -20.53 12.61 -15.91
N LEU A 195 -21.50 13.16 -16.64
CA LEU A 195 -21.29 13.82 -17.93
C LEU A 195 -20.52 15.14 -17.78
N GLU A 196 -20.78 15.90 -16.72
CA GLU A 196 -19.99 17.10 -16.38
C GLU A 196 -18.53 16.75 -16.12
N LEU A 197 -18.30 15.73 -15.28
CA LEU A 197 -16.95 15.27 -14.97
C LEU A 197 -16.24 14.73 -16.22
N PHE A 198 -16.94 13.98 -17.06
CA PHE A 198 -16.43 13.51 -18.36
C PHE A 198 -16.03 14.66 -19.29
N SER A 199 -16.84 15.72 -19.34
CA SER A 199 -16.55 16.91 -20.13
C SER A 199 -15.32 17.63 -19.60
N LYS A 200 -15.16 17.73 -18.27
CA LYS A 200 -13.97 18.26 -17.61
C LYS A 200 -12.71 17.46 -17.96
N VAL A 201 -12.79 16.13 -18.00
CA VAL A 201 -11.66 15.25 -18.40
C VAL A 201 -11.19 15.57 -19.83
N LYS A 202 -12.13 15.72 -20.77
CA LYS A 202 -11.81 16.12 -22.16
C LYS A 202 -11.21 17.52 -22.24
N ALA A 203 -11.77 18.49 -21.51
CA ALA A 203 -11.27 19.86 -21.48
C ALA A 203 -9.83 19.95 -20.92
N LYS A 204 -9.46 19.04 -20.01
CA LYS A 204 -8.09 18.89 -19.50
C LYS A 204 -7.12 18.19 -20.47
N GLY A 205 -7.58 17.78 -21.66
CA GLY A 205 -6.77 17.04 -22.64
C GLY A 205 -6.46 15.60 -22.23
N ILE A 206 -7.13 15.07 -21.20
CA ILE A 206 -6.96 13.69 -20.76
C ILE A 206 -7.83 12.80 -21.65
N ARG A 207 -7.22 11.83 -22.34
CA ARG A 207 -7.94 10.90 -23.22
C ARG A 207 -8.82 9.96 -22.38
N PRO A 208 -10.15 9.96 -22.56
CA PRO A 208 -11.01 9.02 -21.87
C PRO A 208 -10.72 7.57 -22.28
N ASP A 209 -10.81 6.64 -21.32
CA ASP A 209 -10.63 5.22 -21.58
C ASP A 209 -11.97 4.51 -21.85
N ILE A 210 -11.89 3.25 -22.28
CA ILE A 210 -13.08 2.44 -22.59
C ILE A 210 -14.01 2.27 -21.37
N VAL A 211 -13.44 2.34 -20.16
CA VAL A 211 -14.19 2.22 -18.91
C VAL A 211 -15.17 3.37 -18.77
N ILE A 212 -14.71 4.62 -18.95
CA ILE A 212 -15.60 5.80 -18.90
C ILE A 212 -16.73 5.72 -19.94
N TYR A 213 -16.42 5.35 -21.18
CA TYR A 213 -17.44 5.23 -22.22
C TYR A 213 -18.48 4.16 -21.87
N ASN A 214 -18.03 2.99 -21.39
CA ASN A 214 -18.94 1.92 -20.97
C ASN A 214 -19.82 2.36 -19.79
N CYS A 215 -19.28 3.09 -18.82
CA CYS A 215 -20.03 3.59 -17.67
C CYS A 215 -21.12 4.60 -18.06
N LEU A 216 -20.96 5.35 -19.15
CA LEU A 216 -21.92 6.38 -19.58
C LEU A 216 -23.03 5.86 -20.50
N ILE A 217 -22.90 4.63 -21.02
CA ILE A 217 -23.89 4.00 -21.92
C ILE A 217 -24.92 3.17 -21.14
N HIS A 218 -24.57 2.72 -19.94
CA HIS A 218 -25.41 1.95 -19.03
C HIS A 218 -26.07 2.85 -17.98
#